data_AF-A0A9E3FCJ3-F1
#
_entry.id   AF-A0A9E3FCJ3-F1
#
_cell.length_a   1.000
_cell.length_b   1.000
_cell.length_c   1.000
_cell.angle_alpha   90.00
_cell.angle_beta   90.00
_cell.angle_gamma   90.00
#
_symmetry.space_group_name_H-M   'P 1'
#
loop_
_entity.id
_entity.type
_entity.pdbx_description
1 polymer ?
#
loop_
_entity_poly.entity_id
_entity_poly.type
_entity_poly.pdbx_seq_one_letter_code
_entity_poly.pdbx_strand_id
1 'polypeptide(L)'
;MPAPKTVILIANGDLRLSANQKCEPAQAAMEKQITAAFEKEGITIQRGHPFDPVKQHGFIDSQKYGMEVFRKIDPDAPLVVAEAVWQYSHHVLPGLLTHKGPILTLANWSGTWPGLVGMLNLNGSLTKAGVAYSTLWSEEFTDDFFTRGLRQWLNEGNVTHDTGHVRPYDAGAAPSDAGVGTRFARDLKRDKAIMGIFDEGCMGMYNAIIPDELLNPTGVFKERLSQSGLYAKMQTISDAEAQAVYQWLQNTGMAFEYGPDEENDLTENQVLQQCKMYVAALRIANEFGCATIGIQYQQGLKDLAPASDLVEGLLNNVRRPPVRNEETGAELYAGDALPHFNEVDECAGLDALVTNRLWHTLGYPPETTLHDLRWGRQYTGDGVDDYVWVFEISGAAPPEHFLGGYKGARSLRQPPMYFRLGGGTLTGVSKPGQIVWSRVFIEGGKLKFDTGLGEVVRLPDAETQERLDLTTPQWPIMHAVLKGITRDQMMARHKANHIQVAYAPDAEAAKRALHAKAAAMHDLGLEVSLCGTI
;
A
#
# COMPACT_ATOMS: atom_id res chain seq x y z
N MET A 1 17.43 -25.10 -21.23
CA MET A 1 18.87 -25.18 -20.88
C MET A 1 19.01 -26.27 -19.82
N PRO A 2 20.17 -26.94 -19.62
CA PRO A 2 20.32 -27.82 -18.47
C PRO A 2 20.12 -27.02 -17.17
N ALA A 3 19.47 -27.62 -16.16
CA ALA A 3 19.20 -26.97 -14.89
C ALA A 3 20.52 -26.46 -14.24
N PRO A 4 20.51 -25.28 -13.62
CA PRO A 4 21.71 -24.72 -13.00
C PRO A 4 22.16 -25.61 -11.84
N LYS A 5 23.47 -25.75 -11.62
CA LYS A 5 23.97 -26.48 -10.43
C LYS A 5 23.93 -25.64 -9.15
N THR A 6 24.00 -24.32 -9.32
CA THR A 6 24.03 -23.35 -8.22
C THR A 6 23.09 -22.20 -8.54
N VAL A 7 22.35 -21.76 -7.52
CA VAL A 7 21.48 -20.57 -7.57
C VAL A 7 21.92 -19.61 -6.48
N ILE A 8 22.01 -18.32 -6.82
CA ILE A 8 22.38 -17.28 -5.86
C ILE A 8 21.12 -16.83 -5.12
N LEU A 9 21.15 -16.78 -3.80
CA LEU A 9 20.08 -16.21 -2.97
C LEU A 9 20.55 -14.89 -2.37
N ILE A 10 19.72 -13.86 -2.48
CA ILE A 10 19.86 -12.61 -1.73
C ILE A 10 18.59 -12.36 -0.91
N ALA A 11 18.77 -11.80 0.29
CA ALA A 11 17.71 -11.25 1.11
C ALA A 11 17.85 -9.72 1.17
N ASN A 12 16.81 -8.99 0.76
CA ASN A 12 16.74 -7.55 0.95
C ASN A 12 16.04 -7.23 2.29
N GLY A 13 16.30 -6.05 2.85
CA GLY A 13 15.68 -5.66 4.10
C GLY A 13 15.28 -4.19 4.16
N ASP A 14 14.91 -3.80 5.36
CA ASP A 14 14.58 -2.44 5.74
C ASP A 14 15.85 -1.60 5.87
N LEU A 15 15.75 -0.28 5.79
CA LEU A 15 16.85 0.63 6.13
C LEU A 15 17.02 0.76 7.65
N ARG A 16 15.95 0.53 8.41
CA ARG A 16 15.92 0.64 9.88
C ARG A 16 16.56 -0.59 10.51
N LEU A 17 17.62 -0.37 11.28
CA LEU A 17 18.35 -1.43 11.99
C LEU A 17 17.45 -2.25 12.92
N SER A 18 16.57 -1.60 13.68
CA SER A 18 15.64 -2.26 14.61
C SER A 18 14.70 -3.25 13.92
N ALA A 19 14.18 -2.88 12.74
CA ALA A 19 13.32 -3.75 11.96
C ALA A 19 14.09 -4.98 11.47
N ASN A 20 15.27 -4.79 10.89
CA ASN A 20 16.12 -5.89 10.44
C ASN A 20 16.52 -6.84 11.58
N GLN A 21 16.94 -6.33 12.73
CA GLN A 21 17.31 -7.17 13.87
C GLN A 21 16.16 -8.02 14.39
N LYS A 22 14.95 -7.44 14.49
CA LYS A 22 13.76 -8.18 14.95
C LYS A 22 13.33 -9.25 13.93
N CYS A 23 13.54 -8.98 12.65
CA CYS A 23 13.07 -9.80 11.55
C CYS A 23 14.05 -10.89 11.10
N GLU A 24 15.33 -10.78 11.44
CA GLU A 24 16.38 -11.74 11.05
C GLU A 24 16.02 -13.21 11.35
N PRO A 25 15.46 -13.58 12.52
CA PRO A 25 15.11 -14.97 12.79
C PRO A 25 14.08 -15.54 11.81
N ALA A 26 13.12 -14.72 11.37
CA ALA A 26 12.10 -15.12 10.41
C ALA A 26 12.69 -15.35 9.01
N GLN A 27 13.55 -14.43 8.56
CA GLN A 27 14.26 -14.57 7.30
C GLN A 27 15.17 -15.80 7.30
N ALA A 28 15.96 -16.02 8.34
CA ALA A 28 16.84 -17.17 8.45
C ALA A 28 16.07 -18.51 8.45
N ALA A 29 14.89 -18.56 9.09
CA ALA A 29 14.02 -19.73 9.06
C ALA A 29 13.49 -20.02 7.66
N MET A 30 13.02 -18.99 6.95
CA MET A 30 12.55 -19.09 5.56
C MET A 30 13.67 -19.52 4.61
N GLU A 31 14.88 -18.94 4.73
CA GLU A 31 16.03 -19.33 3.91
C GLU A 31 16.42 -20.80 4.10
N LYS A 32 16.27 -21.36 5.31
CA LYS A 32 16.48 -22.78 5.57
C LYS A 32 15.47 -23.66 4.83
N GLN A 33 14.19 -23.28 4.84
CA GLN A 33 13.13 -24.00 4.14
C GLN A 33 13.34 -23.94 2.62
N ILE A 34 13.67 -22.76 2.08
CA ILE A 34 13.98 -22.57 0.65
C ILE A 34 15.19 -23.42 0.26
N THR A 35 16.28 -23.36 1.04
CA THR A 35 17.49 -24.16 0.78
C THR A 35 17.16 -25.64 0.69
N ALA A 36 16.39 -26.17 1.65
CA ALA A 36 15.96 -27.56 1.64
C ALA A 36 15.08 -27.92 0.43
N ALA A 37 14.26 -26.98 -0.07
CA ALA A 37 13.45 -27.21 -1.26
C ALA A 37 14.30 -27.28 -2.54
N PHE A 38 15.29 -26.39 -2.68
CA PHE A 38 16.22 -26.42 -3.81
C PHE A 38 17.14 -27.65 -3.79
N GLU A 39 17.60 -28.08 -2.61
CA GLU A 39 18.42 -29.29 -2.46
C GLU A 39 17.69 -30.56 -2.91
N LYS A 40 16.37 -30.64 -2.69
CA LYS A 40 15.53 -31.76 -3.17
C LYS A 40 15.48 -31.85 -4.70
N GLU A 41 15.64 -30.72 -5.39
CA GLU A 41 15.74 -30.65 -6.86
C GLU A 41 17.20 -30.78 -7.34
N GLY A 42 18.14 -31.07 -6.45
CA GLY A 42 19.57 -31.26 -6.77
C GLY A 42 20.34 -29.96 -7.01
N ILE A 43 19.83 -28.83 -6.50
CA ILE A 43 20.39 -27.49 -6.70
C ILE A 43 21.02 -26.99 -5.40
N THR A 44 22.24 -26.45 -5.49
CA THR A 44 22.90 -25.79 -4.35
C THR A 44 22.50 -24.32 -4.28
N ILE A 45 21.96 -23.88 -3.14
CA ILE A 45 21.79 -22.44 -2.85
C ILE A 45 23.09 -21.86 -2.31
N GLN A 46 23.53 -20.75 -2.89
CA GLN A 46 24.63 -19.93 -2.38
C GLN A 46 24.11 -18.56 -2.00
N ARG A 47 24.21 -18.18 -0.71
CA ARG A 47 23.87 -16.83 -0.28
C ARG A 47 24.88 -15.83 -0.87
N GLY A 48 24.39 -14.78 -1.53
CA GLY A 48 25.20 -13.77 -2.23
C GLY A 48 25.86 -12.75 -1.30
N HIS A 49 25.50 -12.75 -0.02
CA HIS A 49 26.02 -11.83 0.99
C HIS A 49 26.07 -12.49 2.38
N PRO A 50 27.00 -12.08 3.25
CA PRO A 50 27.14 -12.67 4.59
C PRO A 50 26.19 -12.02 5.60
N PHE A 51 25.98 -12.72 6.72
CA PHE A 51 25.50 -12.13 7.95
C PHE A 51 26.51 -11.13 8.52
N ASP A 52 26.06 -9.96 8.96
CA ASP A 52 26.89 -8.95 9.61
C ASP A 52 26.77 -9.09 11.14
N PRO A 53 27.83 -9.54 11.86
CA PRO A 53 27.79 -9.73 13.30
C PRO A 53 27.71 -8.43 14.10
N VAL A 54 28.09 -7.29 13.51
CA VAL A 54 27.99 -5.97 14.16
C VAL A 54 26.56 -5.45 14.07
N LYS A 55 25.92 -5.58 12.90
CA LYS A 55 24.52 -5.18 12.72
C LYS A 55 23.52 -6.21 13.26
N GLN A 56 23.96 -7.45 13.43
CA GLN A 56 23.16 -8.59 13.90
C GLN A 56 22.03 -8.99 12.94
N HIS A 57 22.25 -8.82 11.64
CA HIS A 57 21.35 -9.31 10.60
C HIS A 57 22.12 -9.59 9.31
N GLY A 58 21.50 -10.33 8.39
CA GLY A 58 22.05 -10.64 7.09
C GLY A 58 21.36 -9.97 5.92
N PHE A 59 20.50 -8.97 6.12
CA PHE A 59 19.85 -8.24 5.02
C PHE A 59 20.77 -7.28 4.26
N ILE A 60 20.45 -7.05 2.98
CA ILE A 60 20.88 -5.85 2.26
C ILE A 60 20.03 -4.66 2.75
N ASP A 61 20.67 -3.68 3.40
CA ASP A 61 19.99 -2.59 4.12
C ASP A 61 20.27 -1.20 3.57
N SER A 62 20.92 -1.11 2.41
CA SER A 62 21.17 0.14 1.72
C SER A 62 21.47 -0.08 0.25
N GLN A 63 21.21 0.93 -0.58
CA GLN A 63 21.62 0.90 -1.99
C GLN A 63 23.14 0.76 -2.15
N LYS A 64 23.93 1.41 -1.28
CA LYS A 64 25.39 1.28 -1.30
C LYS A 64 25.81 -0.19 -1.13
N TYR A 65 25.28 -0.85 -0.10
CA TYR A 65 25.63 -2.24 0.17
C TYR A 65 25.09 -3.17 -0.92
N GLY A 66 23.88 -2.94 -1.43
CA GLY A 66 23.34 -3.67 -2.57
C GLY A 66 24.27 -3.58 -3.79
N MET A 67 24.80 -2.41 -4.12
CA MET A 67 25.78 -2.27 -5.21
C MET A 67 27.07 -3.05 -4.94
N GLU A 68 27.55 -3.09 -3.70
CA GLU A 68 28.73 -3.88 -3.33
C GLU A 68 28.50 -5.39 -3.47
N VAL A 69 27.29 -5.86 -3.19
CA VAL A 69 26.86 -7.25 -3.39
C VAL A 69 26.79 -7.58 -4.88
N PHE A 70 26.06 -6.81 -5.68
CA PHE A 70 25.86 -7.09 -7.11
C PHE A 70 27.14 -7.00 -7.95
N ARG A 71 28.17 -6.24 -7.50
CA ARG A 71 29.51 -6.26 -8.13
C ARG A 71 30.20 -7.62 -8.09
N LYS A 72 29.78 -8.51 -7.18
CA LYS A 72 30.38 -9.84 -6.95
C LYS A 72 29.51 -10.97 -7.46
N ILE A 73 28.25 -10.71 -7.76
CA ILE A 73 27.33 -11.69 -8.33
C ILE A 73 27.60 -11.76 -9.84
N ASP A 74 27.71 -12.98 -10.37
CA ASP A 74 27.76 -13.20 -11.81
C ASP A 74 26.44 -12.72 -12.43
N PRO A 75 26.46 -11.73 -13.36
CA PRO A 75 25.25 -11.16 -13.93
C PRO A 75 24.38 -12.17 -14.68
N ASP A 76 24.94 -13.30 -15.12
CA ASP A 76 24.19 -14.33 -15.87
C ASP A 76 23.68 -15.46 -14.95
N ALA A 77 24.03 -15.45 -13.66
CA ALA A 77 23.61 -16.49 -12.72
C ALA A 77 22.09 -16.43 -12.42
N PRO A 78 21.42 -17.58 -12.24
CA PRO A 78 20.07 -17.60 -11.71
C PRO A 78 20.05 -17.03 -10.28
N LEU A 79 19.14 -16.09 -10.03
CA LEU A 79 19.09 -15.30 -8.81
C LEU A 79 17.71 -15.42 -8.14
N VAL A 80 17.71 -15.68 -6.85
CA VAL A 80 16.54 -15.66 -5.98
C VAL A 80 16.63 -14.44 -5.07
N VAL A 81 15.56 -13.65 -5.04
CA VAL A 81 15.35 -12.60 -4.02
C VAL A 81 14.32 -13.13 -3.04
N ALA A 82 14.75 -13.47 -1.83
CA ALA A 82 13.93 -14.09 -0.80
C ALA A 82 13.49 -13.07 0.25
N GLU A 83 12.18 -12.86 0.40
CA GLU A 83 11.58 -11.82 1.23
C GLU A 83 10.67 -12.44 2.29
N ALA A 84 11.11 -12.48 3.55
CA ALA A 84 10.24 -12.77 4.68
C ALA A 84 9.59 -11.52 5.28
N VAL A 85 10.05 -10.33 4.87
CA VAL A 85 9.89 -9.07 5.61
C VAL A 85 9.58 -7.89 4.70
N TRP A 86 9.26 -6.74 5.28
CA TRP A 86 9.20 -5.48 4.55
C TRP A 86 10.62 -5.05 4.15
N GLN A 87 10.75 -4.53 2.93
CA GLN A 87 12.05 -4.21 2.33
C GLN A 87 11.96 -2.92 1.51
N TYR A 88 13.11 -2.28 1.29
CA TYR A 88 13.20 -1.06 0.51
C TYR A 88 13.77 -1.37 -0.88
N SER A 89 12.91 -1.38 -1.91
CA SER A 89 13.23 -1.91 -3.25
C SER A 89 14.49 -1.28 -3.85
N HIS A 90 14.71 0.01 -3.61
CA HIS A 90 15.87 0.75 -4.12
C HIS A 90 17.23 0.22 -3.63
N HIS A 91 17.27 -0.60 -2.56
CA HIS A 91 18.50 -1.25 -2.11
C HIS A 91 19.07 -2.22 -3.17
N VAL A 92 18.20 -2.98 -3.83
CA VAL A 92 18.58 -4.04 -4.77
C VAL A 92 18.20 -3.74 -6.21
N LEU A 93 17.23 -2.85 -6.45
CA LEU A 93 16.72 -2.54 -7.79
C LEU A 93 17.83 -2.19 -8.80
N PRO A 94 18.83 -1.32 -8.49
CA PRO A 94 19.86 -1.01 -9.49
C PRO A 94 20.74 -2.20 -9.87
N GLY A 95 20.88 -3.18 -8.98
CA GLY A 95 21.62 -4.41 -9.26
C GLY A 95 20.81 -5.34 -10.17
N LEU A 96 19.53 -5.52 -9.82
CA LEU A 96 18.57 -6.30 -10.60
C LEU A 96 18.35 -5.72 -12.00
N LEU A 97 18.39 -4.40 -12.16
CA LEU A 97 18.32 -3.73 -13.48
C LEU A 97 19.43 -4.14 -14.44
N THR A 98 20.61 -4.48 -13.91
CA THR A 98 21.78 -4.87 -14.72
C THR A 98 21.99 -6.39 -14.78
N HIS A 99 21.18 -7.14 -14.04
CA HIS A 99 21.23 -8.60 -13.99
C HIS A 99 20.59 -9.18 -15.26
N LYS A 100 21.21 -10.22 -15.81
CA LYS A 100 20.82 -10.85 -17.09
C LYS A 100 20.24 -12.26 -16.91
N GLY A 101 20.67 -12.95 -15.85
CA GLY A 101 20.16 -14.27 -15.49
C GLY A 101 18.69 -14.22 -15.06
N PRO A 102 18.00 -15.36 -15.02
CA PRO A 102 16.61 -15.41 -14.57
C PRO A 102 16.50 -14.99 -13.10
N ILE A 103 15.47 -14.19 -12.80
CA ILE A 103 15.19 -13.69 -11.44
C ILE A 103 13.92 -14.38 -10.92
N LEU A 104 13.99 -14.93 -9.71
CA LEU A 104 12.85 -15.42 -8.95
C LEU A 104 12.71 -14.59 -7.67
N THR A 105 11.61 -13.86 -7.53
CA THR A 105 11.22 -13.28 -6.25
C THR A 105 10.41 -14.30 -5.45
N LEU A 106 10.69 -14.47 -4.17
CA LEU A 106 10.09 -15.52 -3.36
C LEU A 106 9.71 -14.97 -1.99
N ALA A 107 8.45 -15.15 -1.56
CA ALA A 107 7.95 -14.69 -0.27
C ALA A 107 7.40 -15.83 0.61
N ASN A 108 7.44 -15.62 1.93
CA ASN A 108 6.62 -16.38 2.87
C ASN A 108 5.14 -15.95 2.75
N TRP A 109 4.22 -16.87 3.07
CA TRP A 109 2.81 -16.55 3.27
C TRP A 109 2.53 -16.45 4.76
N SER A 110 2.56 -15.24 5.33
CA SER A 110 2.48 -15.03 6.78
C SER A 110 1.76 -13.73 7.12
N GLY A 111 0.93 -13.76 8.16
CA GLY A 111 0.43 -12.52 8.78
C GLY A 111 1.50 -11.77 9.57
N THR A 112 2.40 -12.51 10.23
CA THR A 112 3.37 -11.96 11.20
C THR A 112 4.49 -11.18 10.55
N TRP A 113 5.03 -11.69 9.45
CA TRP A 113 6.16 -11.06 8.78
C TRP A 113 5.76 -10.67 7.36
N PRO A 114 5.84 -9.37 6.99
CA PRO A 114 5.21 -8.83 5.78
C PRO A 114 6.04 -9.10 4.50
N GLY A 115 6.54 -10.32 4.30
CA GLY A 115 7.30 -10.68 3.10
C GLY A 115 6.49 -10.60 1.82
N LEU A 116 5.19 -10.88 1.86
CA LEU A 116 4.29 -10.66 0.71
C LEU A 116 4.28 -9.19 0.29
N VAL A 117 4.16 -8.28 1.26
CA VAL A 117 4.14 -6.82 1.04
C VAL A 117 5.49 -6.37 0.46
N GLY A 118 6.60 -6.81 1.07
CA GLY A 118 7.95 -6.51 0.59
C GLY A 118 8.19 -7.01 -0.84
N MET A 119 7.83 -8.26 -1.12
CA MET A 119 7.94 -8.85 -2.45
C MET A 119 7.07 -8.12 -3.48
N LEU A 120 5.83 -7.76 -3.16
CA LEU A 120 4.93 -7.06 -4.07
C LEU A 120 5.44 -5.64 -4.43
N ASN A 121 6.04 -4.94 -3.46
CA ASN A 121 6.74 -3.66 -3.72
C ASN A 121 7.90 -3.85 -4.71
N LEU A 122 8.72 -4.89 -4.53
CA LEU A 122 9.82 -5.19 -5.45
C LEU A 122 9.30 -5.58 -6.84
N ASN A 123 8.28 -6.43 -6.90
CA ASN A 123 7.64 -6.89 -8.14
C ASN A 123 7.07 -5.73 -8.95
N GLY A 124 6.36 -4.81 -8.29
CA GLY A 124 5.89 -3.58 -8.93
C GLY A 124 7.06 -2.74 -9.47
N SER A 125 8.17 -2.69 -8.75
CA SER A 125 9.35 -1.91 -9.13
C SER A 125 10.06 -2.52 -10.35
N LEU A 126 10.22 -3.85 -10.38
CA LEU A 126 10.77 -4.59 -11.52
C LEU A 126 9.86 -4.48 -12.75
N THR A 127 8.54 -4.59 -12.56
CA THR A 127 7.55 -4.41 -13.63
C THR A 127 7.66 -3.02 -14.24
N LYS A 128 7.68 -1.98 -13.41
CA LYS A 128 7.84 -0.59 -13.87
C LYS A 128 9.16 -0.40 -14.62
N ALA A 129 10.23 -1.03 -14.14
CA ALA A 129 11.56 -0.92 -14.73
C ALA A 129 11.76 -1.80 -16.00
N GLY A 130 10.77 -2.63 -16.36
CA GLY A 130 10.86 -3.52 -17.52
C GLY A 130 11.80 -4.72 -17.31
N VAL A 131 12.09 -5.08 -16.06
CA VAL A 131 12.92 -6.24 -15.71
C VAL A 131 12.03 -7.48 -15.65
N ALA A 132 12.40 -8.52 -16.39
CA ALA A 132 11.69 -9.79 -16.35
C ALA A 132 11.98 -10.53 -15.03
N TYR A 133 10.93 -11.04 -14.40
CA TYR A 133 11.03 -11.81 -13.17
C TYR A 133 9.91 -12.86 -13.12
N SER A 134 10.12 -13.89 -12.31
CA SER A 134 9.07 -14.81 -11.88
C SER A 134 8.88 -14.71 -10.38
N THR A 135 7.74 -15.19 -9.89
CA THR A 135 7.38 -15.08 -8.48
C THR A 135 6.79 -16.37 -7.95
N LEU A 136 7.16 -16.74 -6.72
CA LEU A 136 6.55 -17.81 -5.96
C LEU A 136 6.32 -17.38 -4.50
N TRP A 137 5.38 -18.02 -3.84
CA TRP A 137 5.08 -17.82 -2.43
C TRP A 137 4.66 -19.14 -1.81
N SER A 138 4.84 -19.29 -0.50
CA SER A 138 4.37 -20.46 0.24
C SER A 138 4.38 -20.22 1.74
N GLU A 139 3.55 -20.97 2.46
CA GLU A 139 3.64 -21.09 3.93
C GLU A 139 4.85 -21.97 4.32
N GLU A 140 5.10 -23.07 3.59
CA GLU A 140 6.02 -24.14 4.01
C GLU A 140 7.03 -24.57 2.93
N PHE A 141 6.96 -23.98 1.74
CA PHE A 141 7.82 -24.29 0.57
C PHE A 141 7.84 -25.76 0.16
N THR A 142 6.78 -26.50 0.49
CA THR A 142 6.61 -27.93 0.18
C THR A 142 5.30 -28.24 -0.52
N ASP A 143 4.40 -27.26 -0.64
CA ASP A 143 3.14 -27.44 -1.33
C ASP A 143 3.32 -27.63 -2.83
N ASP A 144 2.27 -28.18 -3.43
CA ASP A 144 2.19 -28.51 -4.84
C ASP A 144 2.33 -27.30 -5.78
N PHE A 145 1.80 -26.14 -5.38
CA PHE A 145 1.93 -24.92 -6.18
C PHE A 145 3.40 -24.49 -6.22
N PHE A 146 4.05 -24.41 -5.05
CA PHE A 146 5.45 -24.02 -4.95
C PHE A 146 6.39 -25.00 -5.66
N THR A 147 6.28 -26.31 -5.39
CA THR A 147 7.21 -27.31 -5.94
C THR A 147 7.11 -27.43 -7.46
N ARG A 148 5.91 -27.35 -8.04
CA ARG A 148 5.75 -27.30 -9.50
C ARG A 148 6.33 -26.02 -10.11
N GLY A 149 6.05 -24.87 -9.49
CA GLY A 149 6.59 -23.59 -9.93
C GLY A 149 8.11 -23.54 -9.87
N LEU A 150 8.72 -24.05 -8.79
CA LEU A 150 10.17 -24.14 -8.63
C LEU A 150 10.80 -24.99 -9.74
N ARG A 151 10.24 -26.16 -10.01
CA ARG A 151 10.70 -27.03 -11.11
C ARG A 151 10.57 -26.36 -12.47
N GLN A 152 9.49 -25.64 -12.72
CA GLN A 152 9.33 -24.90 -13.96
C GLN A 152 10.42 -23.84 -14.09
N TRP A 153 10.63 -23.03 -13.06
CA TRP A 153 11.64 -21.97 -13.07
C TRP A 153 13.07 -22.51 -13.26
N LEU A 154 13.42 -23.61 -12.59
CA LEU A 154 14.74 -24.23 -12.74
C LEU A 154 15.00 -24.76 -14.16
N ASN A 155 13.97 -25.23 -14.85
CA ASN A 155 14.09 -25.81 -16.19
C ASN A 155 13.98 -24.75 -17.32
N GLU A 156 13.12 -23.75 -17.13
CA GLU A 156 12.68 -22.81 -18.17
C GLU A 156 13.12 -21.37 -17.90
N GLY A 157 13.60 -21.05 -16.69
CA GLY A 157 13.93 -19.70 -16.25
C GLY A 157 12.71 -18.82 -15.98
N ASN A 158 11.49 -19.38 -16.01
CA ASN A 158 10.24 -18.66 -15.77
C ASN A 158 9.19 -19.52 -15.06
N VAL A 159 8.20 -18.88 -14.45
CA VAL A 159 6.98 -19.51 -13.92
C VAL A 159 5.79 -18.94 -14.65
N THR A 160 4.90 -19.81 -15.13
CA THR A 160 3.63 -19.40 -15.73
C THR A 160 2.51 -19.45 -14.69
N HIS A 161 1.81 -18.34 -14.51
CA HIS A 161 0.67 -18.23 -13.61
C HIS A 161 -0.63 -18.07 -14.39
N ASP A 162 -1.74 -18.58 -13.81
CA ASP A 162 -3.07 -18.33 -14.35
C ASP A 162 -3.51 -16.89 -14.09
N THR A 163 -3.76 -16.15 -15.18
CA THR A 163 -4.29 -14.78 -15.16
C THR A 163 -5.64 -14.68 -15.90
N GLY A 164 -6.35 -15.81 -16.09
CA GLY A 164 -7.62 -15.87 -16.83
C GLY A 164 -8.77 -15.06 -16.23
N HIS A 165 -8.64 -14.64 -14.97
CA HIS A 165 -9.57 -13.70 -14.31
C HIS A 165 -9.43 -12.25 -14.82
N VAL A 166 -8.39 -11.92 -15.58
CA VAL A 166 -8.11 -10.56 -16.07
C VAL A 166 -8.60 -10.41 -17.50
N ARG A 167 -9.44 -9.39 -17.73
CA ARG A 167 -10.01 -9.11 -19.06
C ARG A 167 -9.75 -7.65 -19.42
N PRO A 168 -9.15 -7.36 -20.60
CA PRO A 168 -9.04 -5.98 -21.06
C PRO A 168 -10.41 -5.31 -21.11
N TYR A 169 -10.49 -4.06 -20.68
CA TYR A 169 -11.73 -3.29 -20.76
C TYR A 169 -12.07 -2.98 -22.22
N ASP A 170 -13.29 -3.34 -22.63
CA ASP A 170 -13.84 -3.01 -23.94
C ASP A 170 -14.88 -1.90 -23.80
N ALA A 171 -14.54 -0.71 -24.27
CA ALA A 171 -15.43 0.45 -24.25
C ALA A 171 -16.70 0.24 -25.09
N GLY A 172 -16.66 -0.62 -26.12
CA GLY A 172 -17.83 -0.95 -26.95
C GLY A 172 -18.83 -1.88 -26.25
N ALA A 173 -18.37 -2.65 -25.26
CA ALA A 173 -19.19 -3.55 -24.44
C ALA A 173 -19.62 -2.93 -23.10
N ALA A 174 -19.17 -1.70 -22.80
CA ALA A 174 -19.48 -1.03 -21.55
C ALA A 174 -20.98 -0.68 -21.44
N PRO A 175 -21.61 -0.85 -20.26
CA PRO A 175 -22.98 -0.41 -20.03
C PRO A 175 -23.19 1.08 -20.30
N SER A 176 -24.39 1.46 -20.75
CA SER A 176 -24.68 2.84 -21.15
C SER A 176 -24.50 3.88 -20.05
N ASP A 177 -24.69 3.49 -18.79
CA ASP A 177 -24.52 4.36 -17.62
C ASP A 177 -23.04 4.59 -17.24
N ALA A 178 -22.11 3.79 -17.77
CA ALA A 178 -20.66 4.02 -17.64
C ALA A 178 -20.22 5.35 -18.26
N GLY A 179 -21.01 5.92 -19.17
CA GLY A 179 -20.73 7.21 -19.83
C GLY A 179 -20.62 8.41 -18.87
N VAL A 180 -21.08 8.28 -17.62
CA VAL A 180 -20.79 9.27 -16.57
C VAL A 180 -19.29 9.40 -16.29
N GLY A 181 -18.56 8.28 -16.30
CA GLY A 181 -17.11 8.24 -16.09
C GLY A 181 -16.34 8.92 -17.22
N THR A 182 -16.75 8.70 -18.47
CA THR A 182 -16.17 9.38 -19.63
C THR A 182 -16.37 10.89 -19.57
N ARG A 183 -17.56 11.36 -19.18
CA ARG A 183 -17.79 12.82 -19.00
C ARG A 183 -16.92 13.38 -17.89
N PHE A 184 -16.88 12.69 -16.74
CA PHE A 184 -16.02 13.05 -15.61
C PHE A 184 -14.54 13.18 -16.03
N ALA A 185 -14.00 12.21 -16.77
CA ALA A 185 -12.61 12.24 -17.22
C ALA A 185 -12.28 13.46 -18.10
N ARG A 186 -13.22 13.84 -18.99
CA ARG A 186 -13.07 15.03 -19.85
C ARG A 186 -13.14 16.32 -19.04
N ASP A 187 -14.02 16.38 -18.05
CA ASP A 187 -14.10 17.50 -17.12
C ASP A 187 -12.80 17.62 -16.32
N LEU A 188 -12.26 16.50 -15.79
CA LEU A 188 -10.97 16.50 -15.09
C LEU A 188 -9.82 16.97 -15.98
N LYS A 189 -9.75 16.53 -17.24
CA LYS A 189 -8.74 16.99 -18.22
C LYS A 189 -8.84 18.48 -18.52
N ARG A 190 -10.06 19.02 -18.60
CA ARG A 190 -10.31 20.44 -18.85
C ARG A 190 -9.93 21.28 -17.63
N ASP A 191 -10.46 20.91 -16.46
CA ASP A 191 -10.39 21.70 -15.24
C ASP A 191 -9.04 21.54 -14.53
N LYS A 192 -8.37 20.41 -14.79
CA LYS A 192 -7.07 20.00 -14.24
C LYS A 192 -7.13 19.78 -12.72
N ALA A 193 -6.11 19.11 -12.20
CA ALA A 193 -5.96 18.93 -10.77
C ALA A 193 -4.48 18.96 -10.37
N ILE A 194 -4.22 19.45 -9.16
CA ILE A 194 -2.89 19.47 -8.57
C ILE A 194 -2.79 18.35 -7.52
N MET A 195 -1.78 17.51 -7.63
CA MET A 195 -1.39 16.51 -6.66
C MET A 195 -0.21 17.06 -5.86
N GLY A 196 -0.43 17.43 -4.60
CA GLY A 196 0.62 17.90 -3.71
C GLY A 196 1.41 16.72 -3.13
N ILE A 197 2.72 16.72 -3.28
CA ILE A 197 3.57 15.62 -2.82
C ILE A 197 4.61 16.19 -1.87
N PHE A 198 4.54 15.84 -0.59
CA PHE A 198 5.54 16.22 0.39
C PHE A 198 6.72 15.24 0.34
N ASP A 199 7.71 15.57 -0.49
CA ASP A 199 8.86 14.75 -0.89
C ASP A 199 8.45 13.42 -1.59
N GLU A 200 9.11 13.03 -2.68
CA GLU A 200 8.75 11.83 -3.46
C GLU A 200 9.48 10.56 -2.98
N GLY A 201 8.89 9.39 -3.22
CA GLY A 201 9.58 8.10 -3.09
C GLY A 201 9.78 7.61 -1.65
N CYS A 202 8.70 7.50 -0.87
CA CYS A 202 8.73 6.88 0.46
C CYS A 202 9.46 5.54 0.43
N MET A 203 10.46 5.38 1.31
CA MET A 203 11.28 4.17 1.44
C MET A 203 11.89 3.64 0.13
N GLY A 204 11.99 4.49 -0.90
CA GLY A 204 12.44 4.11 -2.24
C GLY A 204 11.51 3.11 -2.95
N MET A 205 10.20 3.19 -2.70
CA MET A 205 9.16 2.51 -3.48
C MET A 205 9.12 3.06 -4.92
N TYR A 206 10.01 2.53 -5.76
CA TYR A 206 10.14 2.97 -7.14
C TYR A 206 8.84 2.76 -7.94
N ASN A 207 8.08 1.69 -7.65
CA ASN A 207 6.78 1.41 -8.26
C ASN A 207 5.71 2.48 -8.00
N ALA A 208 5.83 3.24 -6.92
CA ALA A 208 4.82 4.17 -6.43
C ALA A 208 4.91 5.55 -7.10
N ILE A 209 6.07 5.89 -7.68
CA ILE A 209 6.34 7.19 -8.34
C ILE A 209 5.81 7.16 -9.78
N ILE A 210 5.04 8.15 -10.20
CA ILE A 210 4.61 8.34 -11.59
C ILE A 210 5.48 9.39 -12.28
N PRO A 211 6.15 9.08 -13.41
CA PRO A 211 6.80 10.10 -14.23
C PRO A 211 5.81 11.17 -14.72
N ASP A 212 6.22 12.44 -14.73
CA ASP A 212 5.36 13.57 -15.14
C ASP A 212 4.80 13.37 -16.56
N GLU A 213 5.58 12.78 -17.46
CA GLU A 213 5.18 12.50 -18.84
C GLU A 213 4.02 11.49 -18.94
N LEU A 214 3.85 10.65 -17.92
CA LEU A 214 2.74 9.71 -17.82
C LEU A 214 1.55 10.32 -17.05
N LEU A 215 1.80 11.15 -16.03
CA LEU A 215 0.73 11.76 -15.23
C LEU A 215 0.04 12.92 -15.97
N ASN A 216 0.80 13.84 -16.54
CA ASN A 216 0.28 15.09 -17.12
C ASN A 216 -0.82 14.88 -18.19
N PRO A 217 -0.75 13.87 -19.07
CA PRO A 217 -1.83 13.59 -20.04
C PRO A 217 -3.19 13.26 -19.41
N THR A 218 -3.22 12.86 -18.13
CA THR A 218 -4.47 12.64 -17.39
C THR A 218 -5.15 13.94 -16.94
N GLY A 219 -4.47 15.09 -17.05
CA GLY A 219 -4.93 16.37 -16.51
C GLY A 219 -4.55 16.60 -15.04
N VAL A 220 -3.82 15.67 -14.42
CA VAL A 220 -3.26 15.81 -13.08
C VAL A 220 -1.80 16.23 -13.18
N PHE A 221 -1.38 17.18 -12.33
CA PHE A 221 -0.03 17.74 -12.30
C PHE A 221 0.51 17.72 -10.87
N LYS A 222 1.83 17.55 -10.72
CA LYS A 222 2.46 17.51 -9.39
C LYS A 222 2.81 18.90 -8.90
N GLU A 223 2.41 19.20 -7.67
CA GLU A 223 3.04 20.24 -6.87
C GLU A 223 4.05 19.58 -5.92
N ARG A 224 5.33 19.92 -6.06
CA ARG A 224 6.41 19.30 -5.31
C ARG A 224 6.65 20.09 -4.03
N LEU A 225 6.05 19.62 -2.95
CA LEU A 225 6.14 20.19 -1.61
C LEU A 225 7.28 19.52 -0.84
N SER A 226 7.76 20.17 0.22
CA SER A 226 8.77 19.58 1.11
C SER A 226 8.21 19.28 2.48
N GLN A 227 8.57 18.12 3.06
CA GLN A 227 8.22 17.82 4.44
C GLN A 227 8.85 18.80 5.43
N SER A 228 9.98 19.41 5.09
CA SER A 228 10.57 20.48 5.89
C SER A 228 9.66 21.71 5.94
N GLY A 229 8.98 22.04 4.84
CA GLY A 229 7.96 23.09 4.77
C GLY A 229 6.72 22.73 5.59
N LEU A 230 6.27 21.48 5.53
CA LEU A 230 5.19 20.98 6.39
C LEU A 230 5.53 21.14 7.88
N TYR A 231 6.72 20.67 8.29
CA TYR A 231 7.18 20.79 9.67
C TYR A 231 7.32 22.25 10.09
N ALA A 232 7.85 23.13 9.24
CA ALA A 232 7.94 24.57 9.52
C ALA A 232 6.54 25.18 9.73
N LYS A 233 5.55 24.84 8.90
CA LYS A 233 4.17 25.29 9.07
C LYS A 233 3.54 24.75 10.35
N MET A 234 3.84 23.51 10.74
CA MET A 234 3.37 22.96 12.02
C MET A 234 3.81 23.82 13.21
N GLN A 235 5.03 24.38 13.16
CA GLN A 235 5.54 25.25 14.24
C GLN A 235 4.79 26.58 14.35
N THR A 236 4.04 26.99 13.32
CA THR A 236 3.23 28.22 13.36
C THR A 236 1.81 27.96 13.84
N ILE A 237 1.38 26.69 13.98
CA ILE A 237 0.03 26.34 14.44
C ILE A 237 -0.05 26.47 15.96
N SER A 238 -1.02 27.23 16.43
CA SER A 238 -1.22 27.47 17.85
C SER A 238 -1.72 26.21 18.58
N ASP A 239 -1.41 26.11 19.87
CA ASP A 239 -1.93 25.02 20.71
C ASP A 239 -3.46 25.05 20.80
N ALA A 240 -4.07 26.24 20.73
CA ALA A 240 -5.52 26.40 20.73
C ALA A 240 -6.18 25.77 19.50
N GLU A 241 -5.57 25.89 18.32
CA GLU A 241 -6.07 25.26 17.09
C GLU A 241 -5.93 23.73 17.17
N ALA A 242 -4.79 23.24 17.65
CA ALA A 242 -4.57 21.81 17.88
C ALA A 242 -5.60 21.24 18.88
N GLN A 243 -5.83 21.95 19.99
CA GLN A 243 -6.80 21.57 21.00
C GLN A 243 -8.23 21.54 20.44
N ALA A 244 -8.59 22.47 19.57
CA ALA A 244 -9.93 22.50 18.96
C ALA A 244 -10.17 21.27 18.05
N VAL A 245 -9.17 20.86 17.28
CA VAL A 245 -9.21 19.62 16.47
C VAL A 245 -9.36 18.41 17.40
N TYR A 246 -8.51 18.31 18.43
CA TYR A 246 -8.55 17.21 19.38
C TYR A 246 -9.90 17.11 20.13
N GLN A 247 -10.42 18.23 20.65
CA GLN A 247 -11.72 18.28 21.32
C GLN A 247 -12.86 17.87 20.38
N TRP A 248 -12.80 18.24 19.11
CA TRP A 248 -13.79 17.80 18.12
C TRP A 248 -13.79 16.27 17.96
N LEU A 249 -12.61 15.63 17.94
CA LEU A 249 -12.47 14.18 17.84
C LEU A 249 -13.07 13.48 19.08
N GLN A 250 -12.74 13.98 20.27
CA GLN A 250 -13.32 13.49 21.53
C GLN A 250 -14.84 13.63 21.55
N ASN A 251 -15.37 14.80 21.19
CA ASN A 251 -16.81 15.06 21.15
C ASN A 251 -17.54 14.22 20.10
N THR A 252 -16.84 13.83 19.03
CA THR A 252 -17.37 12.96 17.98
C THR A 252 -17.34 11.48 18.38
N GLY A 253 -16.67 11.15 19.49
CA GLY A 253 -16.67 9.85 20.13
C GLY A 253 -15.49 8.95 19.75
N MET A 254 -14.42 9.52 19.17
CA MET A 254 -13.19 8.76 18.91
C MET A 254 -12.47 8.45 20.22
N ALA A 255 -12.05 7.20 20.39
CA ALA A 255 -11.30 6.75 21.57
C ALA A 255 -9.79 6.91 21.37
N PHE A 256 -9.08 7.23 22.45
CA PHE A 256 -7.62 7.34 22.48
C PHE A 256 -7.07 6.48 23.62
N GLU A 257 -6.09 5.64 23.31
CA GLU A 257 -5.51 4.68 24.25
C GLU A 257 -4.22 5.24 24.83
N TYR A 258 -4.36 6.05 25.88
CA TYR A 258 -3.24 6.75 26.49
C TYR A 258 -2.47 5.92 27.51
N GLY A 259 -1.19 6.25 27.66
CA GLY A 259 -0.35 5.82 28.77
C GLY A 259 0.69 6.88 29.14
N PRO A 260 1.53 6.61 30.15
CA PRO A 260 2.43 7.61 30.73
C PRO A 260 3.72 7.88 29.93
N ASP A 261 4.10 7.02 28.99
CA ASP A 261 5.41 7.06 28.34
C ASP A 261 5.32 7.16 26.81
N GLU A 262 5.80 8.26 26.21
CA GLU A 262 5.78 8.46 24.74
C GLU A 262 6.55 7.40 23.95
N GLU A 263 7.51 6.71 24.59
CA GLU A 263 8.26 5.65 23.92
C GLU A 263 7.36 4.44 23.63
N ASN A 264 6.45 4.09 24.54
CA ASN A 264 5.68 2.83 24.48
C ASN A 264 4.16 3.04 24.39
N ASP A 265 3.66 4.17 24.86
CA ASP A 265 2.26 4.53 24.93
C ASP A 265 1.95 5.75 24.05
N LEU A 266 0.68 5.90 23.69
CA LEU A 266 0.22 7.14 23.06
C LEU A 266 0.11 8.20 24.15
N THR A 267 0.53 9.43 23.86
CA THR A 267 0.28 10.57 24.75
C THR A 267 -0.55 11.65 24.07
N GLU A 268 -1.19 12.48 24.88
CA GLU A 268 -1.93 13.65 24.40
C GLU A 268 -1.01 14.61 23.63
N ASN A 269 0.25 14.78 24.06
CA ASN A 269 1.21 15.63 23.36
C ASN A 269 1.49 15.14 21.92
N GLN A 270 1.64 13.83 21.72
CA GLN A 270 1.78 13.27 20.36
C GLN A 270 0.54 13.57 19.50
N VAL A 271 -0.66 13.40 20.06
CA VAL A 271 -1.93 13.69 19.35
C VAL A 271 -2.06 15.17 19.01
N LEU A 272 -1.71 16.07 19.93
CA LEU A 272 -1.76 17.52 19.69
C LEU A 272 -0.78 17.93 18.57
N GLN A 273 0.41 17.33 18.50
CA GLN A 273 1.34 17.56 17.39
C GLN A 273 0.79 17.05 16.04
N GLN A 274 0.12 15.90 16.02
CA GLN A 274 -0.59 15.43 14.82
C GLN A 274 -1.74 16.38 14.43
N CYS A 275 -2.45 16.94 15.40
CA CYS A 275 -3.46 17.97 15.13
C CYS A 275 -2.86 19.22 14.48
N LYS A 276 -1.65 19.64 14.88
CA LYS A 276 -0.92 20.73 14.19
C LYS A 276 -0.55 20.35 12.76
N MET A 277 -0.10 19.11 12.53
CA MET A 277 0.18 18.59 11.19
C MET A 277 -1.06 18.59 10.31
N TYR A 278 -2.22 18.17 10.83
CA TYR A 278 -3.50 18.21 10.13
C TYR A 278 -3.89 19.63 9.67
N VAL A 279 -3.81 20.61 10.57
CA VAL A 279 -4.08 22.01 10.24
C VAL A 279 -3.09 22.55 9.21
N ALA A 280 -1.80 22.27 9.38
CA ALA A 280 -0.75 22.69 8.46
C ALA A 280 -0.94 22.10 7.06
N ALA A 281 -1.21 20.80 6.96
CA ALA A 281 -1.41 20.09 5.70
C ALA A 281 -2.59 20.67 4.90
N LEU A 282 -3.73 20.93 5.55
CA LEU A 282 -4.90 21.53 4.90
C LEU A 282 -4.66 22.95 4.42
N ARG A 283 -3.93 23.75 5.20
CA ARG A 283 -3.58 25.12 4.83
C ARG A 283 -2.65 25.16 3.63
N ILE A 284 -1.59 24.34 3.64
CA ILE A 284 -0.68 24.21 2.51
C ILE A 284 -1.44 23.71 1.28
N ALA A 285 -2.25 22.64 1.42
CA ALA A 285 -3.05 22.15 0.30
C ALA A 285 -3.94 23.25 -0.30
N ASN A 286 -4.59 24.06 0.54
CA ASN A 286 -5.41 25.17 0.08
C ASN A 286 -4.58 26.28 -0.58
N GLU A 287 -3.43 26.64 -0.01
CA GLU A 287 -2.52 27.66 -0.55
C GLU A 287 -2.06 27.32 -1.98
N PHE A 288 -1.71 26.05 -2.21
CA PHE A 288 -1.23 25.57 -3.50
C PHE A 288 -2.35 25.02 -4.41
N GLY A 289 -3.60 25.04 -3.97
CA GLY A 289 -4.74 24.52 -4.74
C GLY A 289 -4.70 23.01 -4.99
N CYS A 290 -4.09 22.24 -4.08
CA CYS A 290 -3.98 20.79 -4.18
C CYS A 290 -5.36 20.12 -4.08
N ALA A 291 -5.67 19.29 -5.05
CA ALA A 291 -6.86 18.44 -5.07
C ALA A 291 -6.70 17.14 -4.27
N THR A 292 -5.47 16.72 -4.05
CA THR A 292 -5.06 15.56 -3.25
C THR A 292 -3.65 15.81 -2.75
N ILE A 293 -3.29 15.27 -1.59
CA ILE A 293 -1.94 15.38 -1.05
C ILE A 293 -1.40 14.05 -0.54
N GLY A 294 -0.09 13.84 -0.61
CA GLY A 294 0.58 12.70 -0.01
C GLY A 294 1.73 13.16 0.87
N ILE A 295 1.82 12.60 2.07
CA ILE A 295 2.93 12.83 3.00
C ILE A 295 3.86 11.62 2.95
N GLN A 296 5.13 11.84 2.61
CA GLN A 296 6.09 10.73 2.54
C GLN A 296 6.26 10.11 3.92
N TYR A 297 6.46 10.97 4.92
CA TYR A 297 6.75 10.71 6.32
C TYR A 297 8.02 9.87 6.56
N GLN A 298 8.10 8.68 5.96
CA GLN A 298 9.19 7.73 6.03
C GLN A 298 10.09 7.86 4.77
N GLN A 299 11.33 8.34 4.85
CA GLN A 299 12.10 8.78 6.00
C GLN A 299 12.24 10.31 6.00
N GLY A 300 12.73 10.89 7.09
CA GLY A 300 12.91 12.34 7.22
C GLY A 300 12.00 12.93 8.28
N LEU A 301 10.71 13.15 7.97
CA LEU A 301 9.77 13.77 8.90
C LEU A 301 9.56 12.93 10.18
N LYS A 302 9.68 11.61 10.08
CA LYS A 302 9.61 10.69 11.22
C LYS A 302 10.61 10.94 12.35
N ASP A 303 11.68 11.69 12.08
CA ASP A 303 12.70 12.05 13.08
C ASP A 303 12.40 13.40 13.77
N LEU A 304 11.39 14.13 13.29
CA LEU A 304 11.02 15.47 13.74
C LEU A 304 9.61 15.54 14.34
N ALA A 305 8.69 14.67 13.92
CA ALA A 305 7.30 14.68 14.36
C ALA A 305 6.72 13.26 14.54
N PRO A 306 5.70 13.10 15.40
CA PRO A 306 4.88 11.89 15.46
C PRO A 306 4.27 11.54 14.09
N ALA A 307 3.90 10.27 13.92
CA ALA A 307 3.39 9.71 12.68
C ALA A 307 2.22 10.48 12.09
N SER A 308 2.13 10.53 10.77
CA SER A 308 1.07 11.23 10.05
C SER A 308 -0.28 10.50 10.10
N ASP A 309 -0.34 9.24 10.52
CA ASP A 309 -1.52 8.37 10.34
C ASP A 309 -2.86 8.99 10.76
N LEU A 310 -2.95 9.56 11.97
CA LEU A 310 -4.17 10.25 12.42
C LEU A 310 -4.62 11.31 11.41
N VAL A 311 -3.67 12.09 10.90
CA VAL A 311 -3.90 13.11 9.87
C VAL A 311 -4.41 12.47 8.58
N GLU A 312 -3.76 11.42 8.11
CA GLU A 312 -4.05 10.76 6.84
C GLU A 312 -5.47 10.16 6.83
N GLY A 313 -5.88 9.52 7.92
CA GLY A 313 -7.23 9.01 8.09
C GLY A 313 -8.29 10.12 8.14
N LEU A 314 -7.98 11.27 8.76
CA LEU A 314 -8.90 12.41 8.82
C LEU A 314 -9.05 13.12 7.48
N LEU A 315 -7.98 13.24 6.69
CA LEU A 315 -7.99 13.85 5.37
C LEU A 315 -8.87 13.07 4.38
N ASN A 316 -8.84 11.74 4.46
CA ASN A 316 -9.63 10.83 3.63
C ASN A 316 -11.11 10.73 4.03
N ASN A 317 -11.59 11.50 5.03
CA ASN A 317 -12.95 11.43 5.53
C ASN A 317 -13.70 12.74 5.29
N VAL A 318 -14.94 12.69 4.77
CA VAL A 318 -15.73 13.91 4.51
C VAL A 318 -16.06 14.64 5.82
N ARG A 319 -16.50 13.88 6.83
CA ARG A 319 -16.82 14.42 8.16
C ARG A 319 -15.53 14.51 8.98
N ARG A 320 -14.90 15.68 9.04
CA ARG A 320 -13.60 15.87 9.72
C ARG A 320 -13.57 17.16 10.56
N PRO A 321 -12.60 17.33 11.47
CA PRO A 321 -12.48 18.56 12.26
C PRO A 321 -12.32 19.80 11.37
N PRO A 322 -13.07 20.88 11.60
CA PRO A 322 -13.03 22.07 10.74
C PRO A 322 -11.69 22.80 10.89
N VAL A 323 -11.14 23.26 9.77
CA VAL A 323 -9.92 24.10 9.71
C VAL A 323 -10.23 25.36 8.93
N ARG A 324 -9.76 26.51 9.43
CA ARG A 324 -9.99 27.81 8.79
C ARG A 324 -8.76 28.29 8.05
N ASN A 325 -9.01 28.93 6.90
CA ASN A 325 -8.02 29.74 6.20
C ASN A 325 -7.56 30.91 7.09
N GLU A 326 -6.27 31.17 7.14
CA GLU A 326 -5.68 32.17 8.06
C GLU A 326 -6.08 33.61 7.69
N GLU A 327 -6.24 33.91 6.41
CA GLU A 327 -6.51 35.27 5.93
C GLU A 327 -8.01 35.57 5.87
N THR A 328 -8.79 34.63 5.33
CA THR A 328 -10.22 34.83 5.05
C THR A 328 -11.14 34.33 6.16
N GLY A 329 -10.65 33.46 7.05
CA GLY A 329 -11.45 32.81 8.09
C GLY A 329 -12.47 31.77 7.58
N ALA A 330 -12.54 31.54 6.27
CA ALA A 330 -13.41 30.53 5.67
C ALA A 330 -12.98 29.11 6.06
N GLU A 331 -13.94 28.21 6.25
CA GLU A 331 -13.66 26.79 6.50
C GLU A 331 -13.13 26.13 5.22
N LEU A 332 -12.02 25.41 5.33
CA LEU A 332 -11.35 24.73 4.24
C LEU A 332 -11.99 23.37 3.97
N TYR A 333 -12.33 23.10 2.70
CA TYR A 333 -12.98 21.88 2.20
C TYR A 333 -14.14 21.40 3.09
N ALA A 334 -15.05 22.31 3.44
CA ALA A 334 -16.22 21.99 4.26
C ALA A 334 -17.14 21.01 3.51
N GLY A 335 -17.47 19.89 4.16
CA GLY A 335 -18.30 18.85 3.55
C GLY A 335 -17.62 18.05 2.45
N ASP A 336 -16.28 18.10 2.38
CA ASP A 336 -15.50 17.30 1.45
C ASP A 336 -14.25 16.71 2.11
N ALA A 337 -13.80 15.58 1.57
CA ALA A 337 -12.50 15.01 1.90
C ALA A 337 -11.40 15.74 1.10
N LEU A 338 -10.17 15.72 1.62
CA LEU A 338 -8.98 16.02 0.83
C LEU A 338 -8.26 14.68 0.65
N PRO A 339 -8.48 13.96 -0.46
CA PRO A 339 -7.92 12.62 -0.65
C PRO A 339 -6.42 12.62 -0.32
N HIS A 340 -6.04 11.74 0.59
CA HIS A 340 -4.66 11.55 1.01
C HIS A 340 -4.16 10.18 0.55
N PHE A 341 -2.94 10.13 0.02
CA PHE A 341 -2.27 8.89 -0.35
C PHE A 341 -1.06 8.64 0.54
N ASN A 342 -1.17 7.62 1.39
CA ASN A 342 -0.14 7.22 2.35
C ASN A 342 1.17 6.94 1.61
N GLU A 343 2.30 7.24 2.28
CA GLU A 343 3.64 6.94 1.78
C GLU A 343 3.94 7.54 0.39
N VAL A 344 3.27 8.64 0.04
CA VAL A 344 3.34 9.27 -1.28
C VAL A 344 3.25 8.27 -2.45
N ASP A 345 2.41 7.25 -2.31
CA ASP A 345 2.09 6.37 -3.43
C ASP A 345 1.21 7.11 -4.44
N GLU A 346 1.85 7.75 -5.41
CA GLU A 346 1.20 8.59 -6.42
C GLU A 346 0.24 7.79 -7.31
N CYS A 347 0.47 6.49 -7.48
CA CYS A 347 -0.47 5.60 -8.16
C CYS A 347 -1.77 5.49 -7.37
N ALA A 348 -1.67 5.31 -6.06
CA ALA A 348 -2.84 5.38 -5.18
C ALA A 348 -3.43 6.79 -5.12
N GLY A 349 -2.61 7.85 -5.17
CA GLY A 349 -3.07 9.24 -5.20
C GLY A 349 -3.92 9.59 -6.42
N LEU A 350 -3.49 9.19 -7.63
CA LEU A 350 -4.27 9.37 -8.85
C LEU A 350 -5.59 8.61 -8.76
N ASP A 351 -5.55 7.38 -8.27
CA ASP A 351 -6.72 6.54 -8.06
C ASP A 351 -7.70 7.17 -7.05
N ALA A 352 -7.20 7.60 -5.89
CA ALA A 352 -7.98 8.21 -4.82
C ALA A 352 -8.68 9.49 -5.28
N LEU A 353 -7.97 10.36 -6.02
CA LEU A 353 -8.54 11.59 -6.58
C LEU A 353 -9.69 11.31 -7.54
N VAL A 354 -9.49 10.38 -8.50
CA VAL A 354 -10.52 10.00 -9.46
C VAL A 354 -11.71 9.37 -8.74
N THR A 355 -11.45 8.46 -7.80
CA THR A 355 -12.47 7.75 -7.04
C THR A 355 -13.33 8.72 -6.24
N ASN A 356 -12.71 9.58 -5.44
CA ASN A 356 -13.42 10.53 -4.58
C ASN A 356 -14.38 11.43 -5.38
N ARG A 357 -13.90 12.08 -6.44
CA ARG A 357 -14.74 12.99 -7.25
C ARG A 357 -15.78 12.24 -8.08
N LEU A 358 -15.46 11.06 -8.61
CA LEU A 358 -16.42 10.26 -9.35
C LEU A 358 -17.52 9.71 -8.44
N TRP A 359 -17.19 9.31 -7.21
CA TRP A 359 -18.18 8.85 -6.23
C TRP A 359 -19.15 9.97 -5.86
N HIS A 360 -18.66 11.20 -5.65
CA HIS A 360 -19.51 12.39 -5.54
C HIS A 360 -20.44 12.56 -6.74
N THR A 361 -19.92 12.41 -7.96
CA THR A 361 -20.72 12.49 -9.20
C THR A 361 -21.81 11.41 -9.26
N LEU A 362 -21.56 10.24 -8.67
CA LEU A 362 -22.51 9.14 -8.57
C LEU A 362 -23.50 9.29 -7.40
N GLY A 363 -23.24 10.22 -6.47
CA GLY A 363 -24.00 10.39 -5.23
C GLY A 363 -23.67 9.36 -4.15
N TYR A 364 -22.45 8.81 -4.17
CA TYR A 364 -21.98 7.78 -3.23
C TYR A 364 -21.01 8.39 -2.19
N PRO A 365 -20.81 7.73 -1.03
CA PRO A 365 -19.82 8.14 -0.04
C PRO A 365 -18.40 8.12 -0.64
N PRO A 366 -17.70 9.27 -0.74
CA PRO A 366 -16.49 9.40 -1.55
C PRO A 366 -15.20 9.02 -0.80
N GLU A 367 -15.31 8.56 0.44
CA GLU A 367 -14.18 8.11 1.25
C GLU A 367 -13.50 6.90 0.60
N THR A 368 -12.20 7.03 0.40
CA THR A 368 -11.37 6.00 -0.19
C THR A 368 -10.02 5.99 0.50
N THR A 369 -9.38 4.83 0.56
CA THR A 369 -8.03 4.71 1.05
C THR A 369 -7.32 3.55 0.38
N LEU A 370 -6.00 3.54 0.48
CA LEU A 370 -5.20 2.41 0.09
C LEU A 370 -5.01 1.48 1.28
N HIS A 371 -4.85 0.19 1.03
CA HIS A 371 -4.45 -0.83 2.00
C HIS A 371 -3.22 -1.58 1.49
N ASP A 372 -2.39 -2.09 2.40
CA ASP A 372 -1.48 -3.16 2.03
C ASP A 372 -2.27 -4.45 1.78
N LEU A 373 -1.95 -5.14 0.69
CA LEU A 373 -2.35 -6.52 0.45
C LEU A 373 -1.52 -7.43 1.37
N ARG A 374 -1.91 -7.51 2.65
CA ARG A 374 -1.04 -8.02 3.73
C ARG A 374 -0.88 -9.54 3.69
N TRP A 375 -1.98 -10.29 3.80
CA TRP A 375 -2.05 -11.75 3.69
C TRP A 375 -3.52 -12.22 3.63
N GLY A 376 -3.78 -13.52 3.58
CA GLY A 376 -5.14 -14.06 3.69
C GLY A 376 -5.16 -15.55 4.03
N ARG A 377 -6.35 -16.07 4.35
CA ARG A 377 -6.61 -17.52 4.51
C ARG A 377 -8.07 -17.84 4.23
N GLN A 378 -8.34 -19.10 3.90
CA GLN A 378 -9.73 -19.61 3.86
C GLN A 378 -10.34 -19.44 5.25
N TYR A 379 -11.59 -18.98 5.29
CA TYR A 379 -12.39 -18.95 6.50
C TYR A 379 -13.76 -19.58 6.22
N THR A 380 -14.14 -20.53 7.06
CA THR A 380 -15.44 -21.21 7.00
C THR A 380 -16.10 -21.11 8.38
N GLY A 381 -17.12 -20.27 8.50
CA GLY A 381 -17.78 -19.97 9.77
C GLY A 381 -18.73 -18.78 9.64
N ASP A 382 -19.72 -18.68 10.52
CA ASP A 382 -20.63 -17.51 10.63
C ASP A 382 -21.22 -16.97 9.29
N GLY A 383 -21.48 -17.88 8.34
CA GLY A 383 -22.06 -17.56 7.03
C GLY A 383 -21.05 -17.14 5.96
N VAL A 384 -19.75 -17.23 6.24
CA VAL A 384 -18.65 -17.01 5.28
C VAL A 384 -17.99 -18.35 4.98
N ASP A 385 -17.78 -18.64 3.70
CA ASP A 385 -16.98 -19.79 3.22
C ASP A 385 -16.13 -19.34 2.03
N ASP A 386 -15.18 -18.47 2.30
CA ASP A 386 -14.42 -17.75 1.28
C ASP A 386 -12.94 -17.62 1.66
N TYR A 387 -12.12 -17.32 0.65
CA TYR A 387 -10.76 -16.86 0.89
C TYR A 387 -10.78 -15.40 1.33
N VAL A 388 -10.48 -15.15 2.61
CA VAL A 388 -10.57 -13.82 3.22
C VAL A 388 -9.19 -13.20 3.34
N TRP A 389 -8.98 -12.13 2.58
CA TRP A 389 -7.81 -11.27 2.68
C TRP A 389 -7.88 -10.37 3.91
N VAL A 390 -6.72 -10.13 4.49
CA VAL A 390 -6.46 -9.05 5.44
C VAL A 390 -5.85 -7.91 4.65
N PHE A 391 -6.62 -6.85 4.50
CA PHE A 391 -6.18 -5.56 3.96
C PHE A 391 -5.91 -4.64 5.14
N GLU A 392 -4.67 -4.19 5.29
CA GLU A 392 -4.23 -3.52 6.52
C GLU A 392 -3.14 -2.48 6.20
N ILE A 393 -3.56 -1.23 5.96
CA ILE A 393 -2.64 -0.12 5.77
C ILE A 393 -1.87 0.18 7.06
N SER A 394 -0.60 0.57 6.91
CA SER A 394 0.34 0.89 7.96
C SER A 394 0.05 2.16 8.79
N GLY A 395 -1.19 2.37 9.21
CA GLY A 395 -1.51 3.47 10.11
C GLY A 395 -2.98 3.85 10.18
N ALA A 396 -3.61 4.18 9.05
CA ALA A 396 -4.93 4.80 9.07
C ALA A 396 -5.80 4.58 7.83
N ALA A 397 -7.11 4.45 8.08
CA ALA A 397 -8.17 4.43 7.08
C ALA A 397 -9.31 5.37 7.55
N PRO A 398 -10.12 5.97 6.68
CA PRO A 398 -11.10 6.97 7.11
C PRO A 398 -12.16 6.36 8.05
N PRO A 399 -12.59 7.08 9.10
CA PRO A 399 -13.62 6.59 10.03
C PRO A 399 -14.89 6.08 9.37
N GLU A 400 -15.31 6.65 8.24
CA GLU A 400 -16.48 6.17 7.48
C GLU A 400 -16.35 4.71 7.02
N HIS A 401 -15.13 4.18 6.91
CA HIS A 401 -14.90 2.77 6.58
C HIS A 401 -15.10 1.83 7.78
N PHE A 402 -15.17 2.35 9.02
CA PHE A 402 -15.25 1.52 10.21
C PHE A 402 -16.67 1.22 10.68
N LEU A 403 -16.82 0.08 11.34
CA LEU A 403 -18.00 -0.24 12.13
C LEU A 403 -18.23 0.87 13.17
N GLY A 404 -19.36 1.58 13.09
CA GLY A 404 -19.70 2.65 14.04
C GLY A 404 -19.03 3.99 13.78
N GLY A 405 -18.36 4.18 12.64
CA GLY A 405 -17.71 5.44 12.29
C GLY A 405 -16.63 5.82 13.32
N TYR A 406 -16.55 7.11 13.66
CA TYR A 406 -15.66 7.58 14.73
C TYR A 406 -15.84 6.87 16.08
N LYS A 407 -17.03 6.39 16.43
CA LYS A 407 -17.26 5.71 17.70
C LYS A 407 -16.66 4.30 17.75
N GLY A 408 -16.39 3.70 16.58
CA GLY A 408 -15.61 2.47 16.46
C GLY A 408 -14.15 2.72 16.09
N ALA A 409 -13.74 3.98 15.95
CA ALA A 409 -12.36 4.36 15.70
C ALA A 409 -11.60 4.51 17.02
N ARG A 410 -10.34 4.06 17.02
CA ARG A 410 -9.39 4.20 18.11
C ARG A 410 -8.11 4.84 17.60
N SER A 411 -7.40 5.50 18.50
CA SER A 411 -6.01 5.91 18.29
C SER A 411 -5.11 5.13 19.23
N LEU A 412 -4.19 4.36 18.64
CA LEU A 412 -3.16 3.59 19.33
C LEU A 412 -1.79 4.17 18.95
N ARG A 413 -0.79 4.08 19.83
CA ARG A 413 0.58 4.46 19.45
C ARG A 413 1.07 3.52 18.36
N GLN A 414 1.57 4.07 17.25
CA GLN A 414 2.27 3.30 16.21
C GLN A 414 3.35 2.36 16.80
N PRO A 415 3.80 1.27 16.16
CA PRO A 415 4.85 0.42 16.73
C PRO A 415 6.22 1.11 16.86
N PRO A 416 6.91 1.05 18.03
CA PRO A 416 8.22 1.68 18.24
C PRO A 416 9.31 1.20 17.29
N MET A 417 9.19 -0.04 16.81
CA MET A 417 10.15 -0.64 15.86
C MET A 417 10.32 0.19 14.59
N TYR A 418 9.24 0.79 14.10
CA TYR A 418 9.19 1.56 12.86
C TYR A 418 9.16 3.07 13.13
N PHE A 419 8.50 3.48 14.21
CA PHE A 419 8.09 4.85 14.50
C PHE A 419 8.65 5.30 15.86
N ARG A 420 9.87 5.84 15.86
CA ARG A 420 10.58 6.26 17.09
C ARG A 420 9.77 7.24 17.93
N LEU A 421 9.23 8.29 17.30
CA LEU A 421 8.44 9.34 17.97
C LEU A 421 6.97 8.97 18.19
N GLY A 422 6.57 7.74 17.85
CA GLY A 422 5.18 7.30 17.97
C GLY A 422 4.23 8.13 17.13
N GLY A 423 3.12 8.53 17.75
CA GLY A 423 1.96 9.09 17.06
C GLY A 423 0.80 8.13 17.06
N GLY A 424 -0.40 8.70 17.12
CA GLY A 424 -1.65 7.97 17.14
C GLY A 424 -2.03 7.49 15.74
N THR A 425 -2.43 6.23 15.63
CA THR A 425 -3.09 5.67 14.46
C THR A 425 -4.53 6.20 14.36
N LEU A 426 -5.19 5.94 13.23
CA LEU A 426 -6.64 6.03 13.15
C LEU A 426 -7.13 4.67 12.66
N THR A 427 -7.45 3.82 13.64
CA THR A 427 -7.72 2.39 13.42
C THR A 427 -9.14 2.02 13.81
N GLY A 428 -9.66 0.97 13.18
CA GLY A 428 -10.93 0.35 13.46
C GLY A 428 -11.10 -0.92 12.62
N VAL A 429 -12.16 -1.67 12.91
CA VAL A 429 -12.57 -2.81 12.08
C VAL A 429 -13.48 -2.29 10.98
N SER A 430 -13.14 -2.59 9.73
CA SER A 430 -13.91 -2.15 8.57
C SER A 430 -15.35 -2.70 8.58
N LYS A 431 -16.32 -1.88 8.17
CA LYS A 431 -17.74 -2.25 8.12
C LYS A 431 -18.03 -3.22 6.98
N PRO A 432 -18.93 -4.20 7.16
CA PRO A 432 -19.30 -5.08 6.04
C PRO A 432 -20.00 -4.28 4.94
N GLY A 433 -19.73 -4.61 3.68
CA GLY A 433 -20.29 -3.88 2.55
C GLY A 433 -19.65 -4.19 1.21
N GLN A 434 -20.28 -3.70 0.15
CA GLN A 434 -19.81 -3.90 -1.22
C GLN A 434 -18.75 -2.84 -1.55
N ILE A 435 -17.65 -3.28 -2.17
CA ILE A 435 -16.53 -2.40 -2.50
C ILE A 435 -16.13 -2.54 -3.97
N VAL A 436 -15.58 -1.46 -4.50
CA VAL A 436 -14.76 -1.50 -5.72
C VAL A 436 -13.32 -1.37 -5.28
N TRP A 437 -12.49 -2.33 -5.67
CA TRP A 437 -11.06 -2.27 -5.46
C TRP A 437 -10.35 -1.91 -6.77
N SER A 438 -9.17 -1.30 -6.66
CA SER A 438 -8.37 -0.97 -7.84
C SER A 438 -6.89 -0.73 -7.55
N ARG A 439 -6.10 -0.69 -8.63
CA ARG A 439 -4.71 -0.27 -8.59
C ARG A 439 -4.28 0.36 -9.91
N VAL A 440 -3.75 1.57 -9.84
CA VAL A 440 -2.91 2.15 -10.90
C VAL A 440 -1.48 1.61 -10.78
N PHE A 441 -0.83 1.28 -11.88
CA PHE A 441 0.58 0.87 -11.89
C PHE A 441 1.23 1.22 -13.23
N ILE A 442 2.56 1.05 -13.32
CA ILE A 442 3.31 1.31 -14.55
C ILE A 442 3.90 0.00 -15.06
N GLU A 443 3.68 -0.29 -16.34
CA GLU A 443 4.29 -1.41 -17.04
C GLU A 443 4.50 -1.02 -18.51
N GLY A 444 5.69 -1.32 -19.05
CA GLY A 444 6.01 -1.01 -20.46
C GLY A 444 5.96 0.49 -20.78
N GLY A 445 6.28 1.34 -19.80
CA GLY A 445 6.24 2.80 -19.96
C GLY A 445 4.84 3.39 -20.10
N LYS A 446 3.81 2.71 -19.61
CA LYS A 446 2.41 3.17 -19.66
C LYS A 446 1.74 3.02 -18.30
N LEU A 447 0.79 3.92 -18.02
CA LEU A 447 -0.13 3.75 -16.90
C LEU A 447 -1.15 2.67 -17.22
N LYS A 448 -1.30 1.74 -16.28
CA LYS A 448 -2.27 0.66 -16.30
C LYS A 448 -3.18 0.77 -15.09
N PHE A 449 -4.38 0.23 -15.21
CA PHE A 449 -5.38 0.26 -14.16
C PHE A 449 -6.12 -1.06 -14.09
N ASP A 450 -6.00 -1.74 -12.97
CA ASP A 450 -6.78 -2.94 -12.66
C ASP A 450 -7.90 -2.58 -11.70
N THR A 451 -9.10 -3.12 -11.92
CA THR A 451 -10.22 -2.95 -11.01
C THR A 451 -11.14 -4.16 -10.98
N GLY A 452 -11.77 -4.40 -9.84
CA GLY A 452 -12.71 -5.50 -9.65
C GLY A 452 -13.69 -5.22 -8.52
N LEU A 453 -14.64 -6.13 -8.35
CA LEU A 453 -15.58 -6.10 -7.25
C LEU A 453 -15.03 -6.87 -6.05
N GLY A 454 -15.39 -6.41 -4.86
CA GLY A 454 -15.12 -7.10 -3.62
C GLY A 454 -16.24 -6.90 -2.61
N GLU A 455 -16.13 -7.63 -1.51
CA GLU A 455 -17.01 -7.49 -0.36
C GLU A 455 -16.17 -7.49 0.91
N VAL A 456 -16.45 -6.53 1.79
CA VAL A 456 -15.95 -6.56 3.16
C VAL A 456 -16.90 -7.43 3.96
N VAL A 457 -16.37 -8.50 4.55
CA VAL A 457 -17.14 -9.45 5.37
C VAL A 457 -16.92 -9.18 6.85
N ARG A 458 -17.92 -9.51 7.67
CA ARG A 458 -17.78 -9.46 9.13
C ARG A 458 -17.32 -10.83 9.63
N LEU A 459 -16.19 -10.87 10.32
CA LEU A 459 -15.73 -12.05 11.05
C LEU A 459 -16.05 -11.90 12.54
N PRO A 460 -16.07 -12.99 13.31
CA PRO A 460 -16.18 -12.92 14.77
C PRO A 460 -15.06 -12.08 15.38
N ASP A 461 -15.36 -11.45 16.52
CA ASP A 461 -14.39 -10.58 17.21
C ASP A 461 -13.11 -11.36 17.60
N ALA A 462 -13.23 -12.64 17.97
CA ALA A 462 -12.08 -13.49 18.28
C ALA A 462 -11.18 -13.79 17.06
N GLU A 463 -11.77 -14.06 15.88
CA GLU A 463 -11.04 -14.25 14.63
C GLU A 463 -10.37 -12.94 14.18
N THR A 464 -11.07 -11.82 14.35
CA THR A 464 -10.54 -10.48 14.06
C THR A 464 -9.34 -10.17 14.96
N GLN A 465 -9.46 -10.44 16.26
CA GLN A 465 -8.37 -10.22 17.22
C GLN A 465 -7.17 -11.12 16.93
N GLU A 466 -7.38 -12.41 16.60
CA GLU A 466 -6.29 -13.31 16.20
C GLU A 466 -5.53 -12.75 14.98
N ARG A 467 -6.25 -12.27 13.96
CA ARG A 467 -5.63 -11.69 12.75
C ARG A 467 -4.85 -10.41 13.06
N LEU A 468 -5.38 -9.55 13.92
CA LEU A 468 -4.67 -8.35 14.41
C LEU A 468 -3.40 -8.74 15.18
N ASP A 469 -3.49 -9.68 16.11
CA ASP A 469 -2.35 -10.16 16.92
C ASP A 469 -1.28 -10.81 16.05
N LEU A 470 -1.70 -11.48 14.98
CA LEU A 470 -0.80 -12.04 13.98
C LEU A 470 -0.13 -10.98 13.12
N THR A 471 -0.64 -9.75 13.01
CA THR A 471 -0.16 -8.74 12.07
C THR A 471 0.32 -7.49 12.80
N THR A 472 -0.52 -6.45 12.93
CA THR A 472 -0.20 -5.22 13.65
C THR A 472 -1.46 -4.64 14.28
N PRO A 473 -1.74 -4.93 15.58
CA PRO A 473 -2.99 -4.57 16.24
C PRO A 473 -3.32 -3.06 16.26
N GLN A 474 -2.31 -2.22 16.03
CA GLN A 474 -2.44 -0.77 16.01
C GLN A 474 -3.08 -0.25 14.71
N TRP A 475 -3.14 -1.06 13.65
CA TRP A 475 -3.54 -0.67 12.30
C TRP A 475 -4.99 -1.03 11.98
N PRO A 476 -5.65 -0.32 11.05
CA PRO A 476 -7.01 -0.62 10.64
C PRO A 476 -7.07 -1.93 9.84
N ILE A 477 -8.00 -2.81 10.22
CA ILE A 477 -8.18 -4.11 9.58
C ILE A 477 -9.43 -4.15 8.70
N MET A 478 -9.27 -4.68 7.48
CA MET A 478 -10.35 -4.99 6.56
C MET A 478 -10.29 -6.46 6.16
N HIS A 479 -11.41 -7.16 6.33
CA HIS A 479 -11.58 -8.55 5.90
C HIS A 479 -12.26 -8.55 4.52
N ALA A 480 -11.46 -8.70 3.46
CA ALA A 480 -11.94 -8.54 2.09
C ALA A 480 -12.03 -9.87 1.35
N VAL A 481 -13.12 -10.06 0.60
CA VAL A 481 -13.30 -11.15 -0.37
C VAL A 481 -13.33 -10.54 -1.77
N LEU A 482 -12.43 -10.99 -2.65
CA LEU A 482 -12.35 -10.52 -4.04
C LEU A 482 -13.17 -11.44 -4.95
N LYS A 483 -14.16 -10.89 -5.67
CA LYS A 483 -15.15 -11.70 -6.38
C LYS A 483 -14.54 -12.39 -7.60
N GLY A 484 -14.51 -13.72 -7.60
CA GLY A 484 -14.04 -14.53 -8.72
C GLY A 484 -12.52 -14.49 -8.92
N ILE A 485 -11.76 -14.19 -7.87
CA ILE A 485 -10.28 -14.14 -7.92
C ILE A 485 -9.74 -15.05 -6.83
N THR A 486 -8.96 -16.05 -7.21
CA THR A 486 -8.27 -16.90 -6.23
C THR A 486 -7.07 -16.16 -5.62
N ARG A 487 -6.57 -16.68 -4.48
CA ARG A 487 -5.32 -16.20 -3.87
C ARG A 487 -4.19 -16.07 -4.89
N ASP A 488 -3.96 -17.14 -5.64
CA ASP A 488 -2.81 -17.23 -6.53
C ASP A 488 -2.98 -16.38 -7.79
N GLN A 489 -4.22 -16.25 -8.28
CA GLN A 489 -4.56 -15.34 -9.36
C GLN A 489 -4.28 -13.87 -9.00
N MET A 490 -4.68 -13.45 -7.78
CA MET A 490 -4.41 -12.08 -7.31
C MET A 490 -2.91 -11.80 -7.24
N MET A 491 -2.13 -12.70 -6.63
CA MET A 491 -0.68 -12.55 -6.47
C MET A 491 0.08 -12.58 -7.81
N ALA A 492 -0.41 -13.36 -8.77
CA ALA A 492 0.18 -13.40 -10.12
C ALA A 492 0.02 -12.08 -10.87
N ARG A 493 -1.13 -11.41 -10.71
CA ARG A 493 -1.48 -10.18 -11.44
C ARG A 493 -1.02 -8.91 -10.74
N HIS A 494 -1.25 -8.76 -9.44
CA HIS A 494 -1.14 -7.50 -8.72
C HIS A 494 0.31 -6.95 -8.72
N LYS A 495 0.49 -5.70 -9.16
CA LYS A 495 1.82 -5.08 -9.39
C LYS A 495 2.18 -3.99 -8.38
N ALA A 496 1.74 -4.13 -7.14
CA ALA A 496 2.11 -3.26 -6.03
C ALA A 496 1.81 -3.95 -4.70
N ASN A 497 2.40 -3.47 -3.61
CA ASN A 497 1.98 -3.85 -2.26
C ASN A 497 0.62 -3.24 -1.89
N HIS A 498 0.32 -2.06 -2.40
CA HIS A 498 -0.92 -1.35 -2.10
C HIS A 498 -2.10 -1.71 -3.02
N ILE A 499 -3.31 -1.63 -2.49
CA ILE A 499 -4.61 -1.78 -3.17
C ILE A 499 -5.57 -0.68 -2.71
N GLN A 500 -6.21 0.04 -3.64
CA GLN A 500 -7.18 1.08 -3.33
C GLN A 500 -8.56 0.48 -3.12
N VAL A 501 -9.33 1.00 -2.16
CA VAL A 501 -10.71 0.57 -1.86
C VAL A 501 -11.66 1.77 -1.72
N ALA A 502 -12.87 1.63 -2.25
CA ALA A 502 -14.01 2.50 -1.96
C ALA A 502 -15.32 1.70 -1.84
N TYR A 503 -16.18 2.10 -0.90
CA TYR A 503 -17.49 1.47 -0.69
C TYR A 503 -18.50 1.93 -1.73
N ALA A 504 -19.44 1.05 -2.08
CA ALA A 504 -20.65 1.41 -2.81
C ALA A 504 -21.88 1.12 -1.93
N PRO A 505 -23.02 1.80 -2.17
CA PRO A 505 -24.24 1.59 -1.40
C PRO A 505 -24.75 0.14 -1.38
N ASP A 506 -24.62 -0.56 -2.50
CA ASP A 506 -25.03 -1.96 -2.69
C ASP A 506 -24.28 -2.59 -3.87
N ALA A 507 -24.60 -3.84 -4.20
CA ALA A 507 -23.89 -4.63 -5.23
C ALA A 507 -24.11 -4.09 -6.65
N GLU A 508 -25.32 -3.58 -6.95
CA GLU A 508 -25.62 -3.00 -8.27
C GLU A 508 -24.95 -1.63 -8.41
N ALA A 509 -24.94 -0.84 -7.33
CA ALA A 509 -24.19 0.39 -7.26
C ALA A 509 -22.68 0.17 -7.40
N ALA A 510 -22.13 -0.92 -6.83
CA ALA A 510 -20.73 -1.29 -6.99
C ALA A 510 -20.37 -1.61 -8.44
N LYS A 511 -21.21 -2.39 -9.13
CA LYS A 511 -21.06 -2.67 -10.58
C LYS A 511 -21.08 -1.38 -11.41
N ARG A 512 -22.05 -0.51 -11.14
CA ARG A 512 -22.17 0.79 -11.80
C ARG A 512 -20.94 1.66 -11.56
N ALA A 513 -20.45 1.72 -10.31
CA ALA A 513 -19.27 2.48 -9.95
C ALA A 513 -18.01 1.94 -10.63
N LEU A 514 -17.84 0.62 -10.67
CA LEU A 514 -16.75 -0.05 -11.36
C LEU A 514 -16.73 0.29 -12.85
N HIS A 515 -17.86 0.17 -13.54
CA HIS A 515 -17.93 0.50 -14.97
C HIS A 515 -17.69 1.99 -15.23
N ALA A 516 -18.24 2.87 -14.41
CA ALA A 516 -17.97 4.31 -14.50
C ALA A 516 -16.48 4.62 -14.27
N LYS A 517 -15.86 4.00 -13.26
CA LYS A 517 -14.43 4.19 -12.95
C LYS A 517 -13.53 3.65 -14.05
N ALA A 518 -13.85 2.46 -14.60
CA ALA A 518 -13.14 1.89 -15.73
C ALA A 518 -13.22 2.80 -16.97
N ALA A 519 -14.41 3.33 -17.28
CA ALA A 519 -14.61 4.28 -18.37
C ALA A 519 -13.84 5.60 -18.14
N ALA A 520 -13.82 6.10 -16.90
CA ALA A 520 -13.07 7.29 -16.54
C ALA A 520 -11.55 7.08 -16.74
N MET A 521 -10.97 6.03 -16.15
CA MET A 521 -9.55 5.72 -16.27
C MET A 521 -9.15 5.46 -17.73
N HIS A 522 -10.00 4.80 -18.51
CA HIS A 522 -9.76 4.59 -19.93
C HIS A 522 -9.74 5.90 -20.73
N ASP A 523 -10.73 6.80 -20.54
CA ASP A 523 -10.76 8.10 -21.23
C ASP A 523 -9.65 9.05 -20.73
N LEU A 524 -9.15 8.86 -19.50
CA LEU A 524 -7.93 9.51 -19.00
C LEU A 524 -6.65 9.06 -19.72
N GLY A 525 -6.66 7.86 -20.32
CA GLY A 525 -5.57 7.33 -21.15
C GLY A 525 -4.86 6.11 -20.56
N LEU A 526 -5.41 5.50 -19.51
CA LEU A 526 -4.85 4.30 -18.89
C LEU A 526 -5.27 3.04 -19.65
N GLU A 527 -4.40 2.02 -19.67
CA GLU A 527 -4.77 0.67 -20.12
C GLU A 527 -5.53 -0.04 -19.00
N VAL A 528 -6.84 -0.21 -19.19
CA VAL A 528 -7.74 -0.72 -18.14
C VAL A 528 -7.99 -2.23 -18.29
N SER A 529 -7.95 -2.95 -17.16
CA SER A 529 -8.39 -4.35 -17.07
C SER A 529 -9.45 -4.52 -15.98
N LEU A 530 -10.46 -5.33 -16.28
CA LEU A 530 -11.46 -5.79 -15.33
C LEU A 530 -11.04 -7.17 -14.79
N CYS A 531 -10.99 -7.29 -13.47
CA CYS A 531 -10.46 -8.47 -12.78
C CYS A 531 -11.56 -9.18 -11.99
N GLY A 532 -11.66 -10.50 -12.18
CA GLY A 532 -12.63 -11.35 -11.50
C GLY A 532 -14.03 -11.32 -12.11
N THR A 533 -15.03 -11.67 -11.31
CA THR A 533 -16.45 -11.65 -11.69
C THR A 533 -17.02 -10.24 -11.50
N ILE A 534 -17.65 -9.70 -12.55
CA ILE A 534 -18.25 -8.36 -12.60
C ILE A 534 -19.77 -8.48 -12.61
#